data_AF-A0A2U1TJ26-F1
#
_entry.id   AF-A0A2U1TJ26-F1
#
_cell.length_a   1.000
_cell.length_b   1.000
_cell.length_c   1.000
_cell.angle_alpha   90.00
_cell.angle_beta   90.00
_cell.angle_gamma   90.00
#
_symmetry.space_group_name_H-M   'P 1'
#
loop_
_entity.id
_entity.type
_entity.pdbx_description
1 polymer ?
#
loop_
_entity_poly.entity_id
_entity_poly.type
_entity_poly.pdbx_seq_one_letter_code
_entity_poly.pdbx_strand_id
1 'polypeptide(L)'
;MEAQFSPGKENNKGAAAPAVKQQAQSEKKAKPAQTNASAQTKNRTIDDKVVKSIMESEGVKGEQGNRPEVYGFRKGNGPAYGEILAARNTYGVRSEQEFAVVKKYMSESASNAGALNFTDPGKQAAVMSLAHMRGVGGAQAILNSMESGNIVKSAKLTNSSINFLEEMAPKDFQEKLLSARLDYDKEIYGNT
;
A
#
# COMPACT_ATOMS: atom_id res chain seq x y z
N MET A 1 34.20 -29.85 62.77
CA MET A 1 33.48 -28.81 63.54
C MET A 1 32.26 -28.39 62.72
N GLU A 2 31.08 -28.99 62.82
CA GLU A 2 30.50 -29.81 63.92
C GLU A 2 30.48 -29.06 65.27
N ALA A 3 29.38 -29.02 66.03
CA ALA A 3 28.04 -29.58 65.80
C ALA A 3 26.92 -28.80 66.53
N GLN A 4 25.71 -29.28 66.28
CA GLN A 4 24.40 -28.99 66.90
C GLN A 4 24.40 -28.85 68.44
N PHE A 5 23.32 -28.31 69.02
CA PHE A 5 22.37 -29.13 69.82
C PHE A 5 21.05 -28.38 70.13
N SER A 6 19.91 -29.09 69.98
CA SER A 6 18.56 -28.69 70.44
C SER A 6 18.22 -29.40 71.77
N PRO A 7 17.07 -29.13 72.45
CA PRO A 7 15.94 -30.06 72.25
C PRO A 7 14.48 -29.54 72.46
N GLY A 8 13.52 -30.23 71.79
CA GLY A 8 12.12 -30.49 72.21
C GLY A 8 11.01 -29.48 71.86
N LYS A 9 9.71 -29.72 72.11
CA LYS A 9 8.86 -30.94 72.31
C LYS A 9 7.37 -30.47 72.39
N GLU A 10 6.29 -31.17 72.01
CA GLU A 10 6.05 -32.43 71.25
C GLU A 10 4.56 -32.54 70.78
N ASN A 11 4.29 -33.34 69.74
CA ASN A 11 3.04 -34.06 69.37
C ASN A 11 1.63 -33.41 69.40
N ASN A 12 0.91 -33.41 68.25
CA ASN A 12 -0.14 -34.42 68.00
C ASN A 12 -0.60 -34.58 66.53
N LYS A 13 -1.36 -35.67 66.28
CA LYS A 13 -1.81 -36.23 64.98
C LYS A 13 -2.92 -35.42 64.28
N GLY A 14 -3.07 -35.62 62.96
CA GLY A 14 -4.37 -35.50 62.29
C GLY A 14 -4.30 -35.18 60.79
N ALA A 15 -4.62 -36.14 59.92
CA ALA A 15 -4.82 -35.89 58.49
C ALA A 15 -6.32 -35.71 58.17
N ALA A 16 -6.69 -34.62 57.50
CA ALA A 16 -7.82 -34.53 56.55
C ALA A 16 -7.92 -33.10 55.99
N ALA A 17 -8.10 -32.97 54.67
CA ALA A 17 -8.66 -31.75 54.07
C ALA A 17 -10.19 -31.71 54.32
N PRO A 18 -10.84 -30.53 54.21
CA PRO A 18 -11.47 -30.26 52.93
C PRO A 18 -11.43 -28.79 52.46
N ALA A 19 -11.80 -28.63 51.19
CA ALA A 19 -11.82 -27.40 50.41
C ALA A 19 -12.57 -26.21 51.03
N VAL A 20 -11.99 -25.01 50.86
CA VAL A 20 -12.72 -23.73 50.90
C VAL A 20 -12.87 -23.24 49.46
N LYS A 21 -14.11 -22.96 49.05
CA LYS A 21 -14.45 -22.50 47.69
C LYS A 21 -13.99 -21.05 47.49
N GLN A 22 -13.07 -20.80 46.56
CA GLN A 22 -12.86 -19.45 46.04
C GLN A 22 -13.96 -19.09 45.02
N GLN A 23 -14.36 -17.82 45.05
CA GLN A 23 -15.38 -17.27 44.15
C GLN A 23 -14.79 -16.83 42.81
N ALA A 24 -15.64 -16.92 41.80
CA ALA A 24 -15.80 -15.99 40.68
C ALA A 24 -14.93 -16.12 39.41
N GLN A 25 -15.65 -15.91 38.29
CA GLN A 25 -15.20 -15.38 37.00
C GLN A 25 -14.66 -16.32 35.90
N SER A 26 -15.58 -17.12 35.36
CA SER A 26 -16.02 -16.94 33.96
C SER A 26 -14.99 -17.08 32.82
N GLU A 27 -14.33 -18.23 32.70
CA GLU A 27 -13.63 -18.60 31.45
C GLU A 27 -14.61 -18.91 30.30
N LYS A 28 -15.19 -17.87 29.68
CA LYS A 28 -15.79 -18.00 28.35
C LYS A 28 -14.67 -18.15 27.33
N LYS A 29 -14.35 -19.41 27.01
CA LYS A 29 -13.45 -19.88 25.95
C LYS A 29 -13.62 -19.07 24.64
N ALA A 30 -12.84 -18.01 24.48
CA ALA A 30 -12.86 -17.17 23.30
C ALA A 30 -12.25 -17.95 22.13
N LYS A 31 -13.07 -18.21 21.12
CA LYS A 31 -12.64 -18.74 19.81
C LYS A 31 -11.60 -17.76 19.24
N PRO A 32 -10.46 -18.21 18.68
CA PRO A 32 -9.53 -17.29 18.02
C PRO A 32 -10.28 -16.52 16.95
N ALA A 33 -10.28 -15.20 17.05
CA ALA A 33 -10.92 -14.34 16.07
C ALA A 33 -10.17 -14.51 14.75
N GLN A 34 -10.81 -15.18 13.80
CA GLN A 34 -10.37 -15.11 12.41
C GLN A 34 -10.53 -13.65 11.99
N THR A 35 -9.41 -12.92 11.99
CA THR A 35 -9.26 -11.69 11.22
C THR A 35 -9.32 -12.06 9.76
N ASN A 36 -10.55 -12.30 9.29
CA ASN A 36 -10.90 -12.21 7.90
C ASN A 36 -10.65 -10.75 7.50
N ALA A 37 -9.40 -10.47 7.14
CA ALA A 37 -9.05 -9.41 6.22
C ALA A 37 -9.76 -9.74 4.91
N SER A 38 -11.06 -9.45 4.88
CA SER A 38 -11.89 -9.61 3.71
C SER A 38 -11.23 -8.76 2.64
N ALA A 39 -10.67 -9.42 1.63
CA ALA A 39 -10.22 -8.78 0.40
C ALA A 39 -11.46 -8.15 -0.23
N GLN A 40 -11.80 -6.94 0.22
CA GLN A 40 -12.86 -6.14 -0.36
C GLN A 40 -12.39 -5.78 -1.77
N THR A 41 -12.85 -6.58 -2.72
CA THR A 41 -12.97 -6.25 -4.14
C THR A 41 -13.98 -5.11 -4.32
N LYS A 42 -13.76 -4.01 -3.60
CA LYS A 42 -14.30 -2.71 -3.98
C LYS A 42 -13.68 -2.40 -5.33
N ASN A 43 -14.52 -2.26 -6.35
CA ASN A 43 -14.16 -1.59 -7.60
C ASN A 43 -13.85 -0.12 -7.30
N ARG A 44 -12.70 0.15 -6.68
CA ARG A 44 -12.21 1.48 -6.35
C ARG A 44 -11.72 2.15 -7.62
N THR A 45 -12.63 2.57 -8.49
CA THR A 45 -12.27 3.58 -9.50
C THR A 45 -11.71 4.79 -8.77
N ILE A 46 -10.67 5.43 -9.33
CA ILE A 46 -10.07 6.61 -8.71
C ILE A 46 -11.11 7.76 -8.66
N ASP A 47 -11.04 8.60 -7.62
CA ASP A 47 -11.98 9.71 -7.42
C ASP A 47 -11.87 10.73 -8.57
N ASP A 48 -13.02 11.22 -9.05
CA ASP A 48 -13.10 12.18 -10.16
C ASP A 48 -12.31 13.46 -9.92
N LYS A 49 -12.19 13.90 -8.66
CA LYS A 49 -11.38 15.07 -8.28
C LYS A 49 -9.90 14.84 -8.52
N VAL A 50 -9.41 13.61 -8.29
CA VAL A 50 -8.01 13.25 -8.56
C VAL A 50 -7.77 13.20 -10.07
N VAL A 51 -8.67 12.59 -10.84
CA VAL A 51 -8.59 12.60 -12.32
C VAL A 51 -8.56 14.03 -12.87
N LYS A 52 -9.46 14.90 -12.40
CA LYS A 52 -9.50 16.33 -12.80
C LYS A 52 -8.21 17.05 -12.43
N SER A 53 -7.72 16.88 -11.21
CA SER A 53 -6.47 17.48 -10.73
C SER A 53 -5.26 17.04 -11.58
N ILE A 54 -5.17 15.76 -11.97
CA ILE A 54 -4.12 15.26 -12.86
C ILE A 54 -4.30 15.83 -14.29
N MET A 55 -5.52 15.91 -14.82
CA MET A 55 -5.79 16.54 -16.13
C MET A 55 -5.54 18.07 -16.15
N GLU A 56 -5.54 18.71 -14.99
CA GLU A 56 -5.20 20.11 -14.80
C GLU A 56 -3.68 20.33 -14.69
N SER A 57 -2.98 19.46 -13.96
CA SER A 57 -1.55 19.60 -13.64
C SER A 57 -0.60 19.01 -14.69
N GLU A 58 -0.84 17.80 -15.20
CA GLU A 58 -0.04 17.18 -16.29
C GLU A 58 -0.26 17.89 -17.63
N GLY A 59 -1.38 18.60 -17.77
CA GLY A 59 -1.72 19.36 -18.96
C GLY A 59 -2.18 18.51 -20.15
N VAL A 60 -2.71 19.21 -21.15
CA VAL A 60 -3.38 18.57 -22.31
C VAL A 60 -2.40 18.05 -23.37
N LYS A 61 -1.11 18.41 -23.29
CA LYS A 61 -0.02 17.97 -24.17
C LYS A 61 1.28 18.00 -23.37
N GLY A 62 2.12 16.99 -23.53
CA GLY A 62 3.48 16.97 -23.00
C GLY A 62 4.42 16.16 -23.90
N GLU A 63 5.68 16.06 -23.49
CA GLU A 63 6.67 15.18 -24.12
C GLU A 63 7.57 14.56 -23.05
N GLN A 64 7.70 13.23 -23.04
CA GLN A 64 8.54 12.51 -22.09
C GLN A 64 9.45 11.51 -22.82
N GLY A 65 10.75 11.79 -22.80
CA GLY A 65 11.77 10.97 -23.49
C GLY A 65 11.58 10.95 -25.01
N ASN A 66 11.44 12.14 -25.61
CA ASN A 66 11.21 12.38 -27.04
C ASN A 66 9.93 11.70 -27.59
N ARG A 67 8.95 11.44 -26.73
CA ARG A 67 7.66 10.82 -27.08
C ARG A 67 6.52 11.71 -26.62
N PRO A 68 5.59 12.11 -27.51
CA PRO A 68 4.42 12.88 -27.13
C PRO A 68 3.58 12.16 -26.07
N GLU A 69 2.97 12.92 -25.16
CA GLU A 69 2.07 12.41 -24.15
C GLU A 69 0.83 13.28 -23.93
N VAL A 70 -0.14 12.71 -23.22
CA VAL A 70 -1.37 13.38 -22.79
C VAL A 70 -1.73 12.87 -21.40
N TYR A 71 -1.82 13.77 -20.41
CA TYR A 71 -2.14 13.44 -19.02
C TYR A 71 -1.28 12.28 -18.43
N GLY A 72 0.02 12.25 -18.72
CA GLY A 72 0.96 11.18 -18.33
C GLY A 72 0.94 9.91 -19.20
N PHE A 73 0.01 9.77 -20.16
CA PHE A 73 -0.02 8.64 -21.08
C PHE A 73 0.83 8.92 -22.31
N ARG A 74 1.95 8.20 -22.48
CA ARG A 74 2.88 8.37 -23.62
C ARG A 74 2.43 7.64 -24.89
N LYS A 75 2.60 8.28 -26.05
CA LYS A 75 2.32 7.70 -27.38
C LYS A 75 3.08 6.39 -27.57
N GLY A 76 2.35 5.30 -27.78
CA GLY A 76 2.90 3.95 -27.98
C GLY A 76 3.08 3.11 -26.71
N ASN A 77 2.71 3.62 -25.53
CA ASN A 77 2.59 2.82 -24.32
C ASN A 77 1.12 2.38 -24.13
N GLY A 78 0.68 1.42 -24.95
CA GLY A 78 -0.70 0.93 -24.95
C GLY A 78 -1.70 1.86 -25.67
N PRO A 79 -3.01 1.56 -25.57
CA PRO A 79 -4.06 2.25 -26.33
C PRO A 79 -4.43 3.65 -25.79
N ALA A 80 -4.15 3.93 -24.51
CA ALA A 80 -4.66 5.10 -23.79
C ALA A 80 -4.43 6.44 -24.54
N TYR A 81 -3.20 6.72 -24.98
CA TYR A 81 -2.88 7.95 -25.74
C TYR A 81 -3.74 8.09 -27.01
N GLY A 82 -3.98 6.98 -27.72
CA GLY A 82 -4.77 6.97 -28.95
C GLY A 82 -6.25 7.20 -28.70
N GLU A 83 -6.83 6.51 -27.71
CA GLU A 83 -8.26 6.67 -27.34
C GLU A 83 -8.55 8.06 -26.76
N ILE A 84 -7.65 8.63 -25.94
CA ILE A 84 -7.80 9.99 -25.41
C ILE A 84 -7.81 11.02 -26.55
N LEU A 85 -6.89 10.90 -27.52
CA LEU A 85 -6.90 11.79 -28.69
C LEU A 85 -8.10 11.58 -29.61
N ALA A 86 -8.59 10.34 -29.78
CA ALA A 86 -9.79 10.08 -30.55
C ALA A 86 -11.04 10.73 -29.92
N ALA A 87 -11.19 10.62 -28.59
CA ALA A 87 -12.25 11.30 -27.85
C ALA A 87 -12.12 12.82 -27.96
N ARG A 88 -10.91 13.37 -27.74
CA ARG A 88 -10.63 14.81 -27.90
C ARG A 88 -10.96 15.35 -29.28
N ASN A 89 -10.57 14.64 -30.34
CA ASN A 89 -10.80 15.09 -31.72
C ASN A 89 -12.29 15.06 -32.10
N THR A 90 -13.09 14.23 -31.42
CA THR A 90 -14.53 14.06 -31.69
C THR A 90 -15.39 15.00 -30.83
N TYR A 91 -15.05 15.15 -29.55
CA TYR A 91 -15.90 15.82 -28.54
C TYR A 91 -15.28 17.10 -27.95
N GLY A 92 -14.01 17.39 -28.27
CA GLY A 92 -13.27 18.53 -27.73
C GLY A 92 -12.40 18.20 -26.52
N VAL A 93 -11.45 19.10 -26.25
CA VAL A 93 -10.55 19.04 -25.09
C VAL A 93 -11.35 19.21 -23.79
N ARG A 94 -11.07 18.36 -22.79
CA ARG A 94 -11.76 18.32 -21.48
C ARG A 94 -13.28 18.09 -21.54
N SER A 95 -13.76 17.52 -22.65
CA SER A 95 -15.11 16.99 -22.77
C SER A 95 -15.36 15.85 -21.77
N GLU A 96 -16.63 15.59 -21.43
CA GLU A 96 -16.99 14.46 -20.56
C GLU A 96 -16.55 13.11 -21.14
N GLN A 97 -16.51 13.00 -22.47
CA GLN A 97 -16.07 11.83 -23.20
C GLN A 97 -14.54 11.65 -23.12
N GLU A 98 -13.74 12.73 -23.26
CA GLU A 98 -12.30 12.66 -22.98
C GLU A 98 -12.07 12.29 -21.51
N PHE A 99 -12.77 12.93 -20.58
CA PHE A 99 -12.69 12.65 -19.15
C PHE A 99 -13.00 11.19 -18.82
N ALA A 100 -14.04 10.60 -19.42
CA ALA A 100 -14.41 9.20 -19.18
C ALA A 100 -13.31 8.22 -19.65
N VAL A 101 -12.70 8.48 -20.82
CA VAL A 101 -11.58 7.67 -21.34
C VAL A 101 -10.34 7.84 -20.44
N VAL A 102 -10.03 9.06 -20.01
CA VAL A 102 -8.92 9.32 -19.08
C VAL A 102 -9.16 8.61 -17.75
N LYS A 103 -10.35 8.75 -17.14
CA LYS A 103 -10.74 8.08 -15.90
C LYS A 103 -10.63 6.56 -15.98
N LYS A 104 -11.04 5.95 -17.10
CA LYS A 104 -10.90 4.50 -17.37
C LYS A 104 -9.42 4.10 -17.23
N TYR A 105 -8.54 4.71 -18.03
CA TYR A 105 -7.11 4.35 -18.04
C TYR A 105 -6.37 4.75 -16.76
N MET A 106 -6.76 5.84 -16.11
CA MET A 106 -6.26 6.23 -14.80
C MET A 106 -6.68 5.23 -13.72
N SER A 107 -7.94 4.79 -13.68
CA SER A 107 -8.41 3.76 -12.74
C SER A 107 -7.71 2.42 -12.98
N GLU A 108 -7.52 2.03 -14.24
CA GLU A 108 -6.79 0.81 -14.60
C GLU A 108 -5.31 0.89 -14.20
N SER A 109 -4.64 2.01 -14.49
CA SER A 109 -3.25 2.27 -14.07
C SER A 109 -3.10 2.26 -12.55
N ALA A 110 -4.01 2.92 -11.82
CA ALA A 110 -4.02 2.95 -10.36
C ALA A 110 -4.28 1.55 -9.75
N SER A 111 -5.20 0.77 -10.32
CA SER A 111 -5.45 -0.63 -9.95
C SER A 111 -4.20 -1.48 -10.16
N ASN A 112 -3.65 -1.43 -11.38
CA ASN A 112 -2.50 -2.21 -11.77
C ASN A 112 -1.25 -1.81 -10.99
N ALA A 113 -1.04 -0.53 -10.66
CA ALA A 113 0.07 -0.07 -9.81
C ALA A 113 -0.11 -0.43 -8.32
N GLY A 114 -1.30 -0.87 -7.91
CA GLY A 114 -1.62 -1.19 -6.52
C GLY A 114 -1.99 0.02 -5.65
N ALA A 115 -2.21 1.20 -6.24
CA ALA A 115 -2.65 2.40 -5.53
C ALA A 115 -3.94 2.14 -4.74
N LEU A 116 -4.87 1.39 -5.35
CA LEU A 116 -6.19 1.10 -4.79
C LEU A 116 -6.17 0.26 -3.50
N ASN A 117 -5.03 -0.34 -3.13
CA ASN A 117 -4.91 -1.05 -1.86
C ASN A 117 -4.98 -0.08 -0.67
N PHE A 118 -4.44 1.12 -0.83
CA PHE A 118 -4.36 2.14 0.22
C PHE A 118 -5.69 2.89 0.40
N THR A 119 -6.03 3.26 1.63
CA THR A 119 -7.20 4.09 1.93
C THR A 119 -6.90 5.59 1.91
N ASP A 120 -5.67 5.99 2.18
CA ASP A 120 -5.24 7.39 2.14
C ASP A 120 -5.13 7.91 0.69
N PRO A 121 -5.77 9.05 0.34
CA PRO A 121 -5.74 9.59 -1.01
C PRO A 121 -4.36 10.14 -1.42
N GLY A 122 -3.53 10.56 -0.45
CA GLY A 122 -2.15 10.99 -0.72
C GLY A 122 -1.25 9.83 -1.13
N LYS A 123 -1.38 8.67 -0.48
CA LYS A 123 -0.73 7.41 -0.90
C LYS A 123 -1.20 7.00 -2.29
N GLN A 124 -2.51 7.02 -2.55
CA GLN A 124 -3.06 6.68 -3.87
C GLN A 124 -2.47 7.56 -4.99
N ALA A 125 -2.44 8.88 -4.80
CA ALA A 125 -1.89 9.83 -5.76
C ALA A 125 -0.39 9.63 -5.99
N ALA A 126 0.39 9.37 -4.93
CA ALA A 126 1.83 9.15 -5.04
C ALA A 126 2.20 7.83 -5.75
N VAL A 127 1.46 6.75 -5.49
CA VAL A 127 1.61 5.48 -6.24
C VAL A 127 1.27 5.65 -7.72
N MET A 128 0.23 6.44 -8.03
CA MET A 128 -0.13 6.76 -9.40
C MET A 128 0.95 7.60 -10.11
N SER A 129 1.51 8.60 -9.43
CA SER A 129 2.63 9.40 -9.95
C SER A 129 3.86 8.53 -10.25
N LEU A 130 4.20 7.57 -9.38
CA LEU A 130 5.22 6.56 -9.67
C LEU A 130 4.89 5.72 -10.90
N ALA A 131 3.63 5.31 -11.08
CA ALA A 131 3.20 4.51 -12.22
C ALA A 131 3.33 5.28 -13.55
N HIS A 132 3.10 6.60 -13.56
CA HIS A 132 3.40 7.45 -14.73
C HIS A 132 4.92 7.59 -14.97
N MET A 133 5.70 7.82 -13.91
CA MET A 133 7.15 8.03 -14.02
C MET A 133 7.94 6.78 -14.42
N ARG A 134 7.57 5.59 -13.92
CA ARG A 134 8.35 4.34 -14.00
C ARG A 134 7.56 3.13 -14.54
N GLY A 135 6.30 3.32 -14.91
CA GLY A 135 5.40 2.23 -15.27
C GLY A 135 4.94 1.44 -14.04
N VAL A 136 3.89 0.62 -14.22
CA VAL A 136 3.30 -0.22 -13.18
C VAL A 136 4.35 -1.08 -12.46
N GLY A 137 5.15 -1.85 -13.22
CA GLY A 137 6.12 -2.78 -12.64
C GLY A 137 7.25 -2.11 -11.84
N GLY A 138 7.70 -0.93 -12.29
CA GLY A 138 8.69 -0.12 -11.58
C GLY A 138 8.11 0.51 -10.32
N ALA A 139 6.88 1.05 -10.37
CA ALA A 139 6.18 1.56 -9.20
C ALA A 139 6.00 0.47 -8.12
N GLN A 140 5.56 -0.72 -8.52
CA GLN A 140 5.41 -1.86 -7.60
C GLN A 140 6.76 -2.32 -7.01
N ALA A 141 7.86 -2.25 -7.77
CA ALA A 141 9.20 -2.56 -7.26
C ALA A 141 9.67 -1.54 -6.21
N ILE A 142 9.45 -0.24 -6.45
CA ILE A 142 9.77 0.83 -5.48
C ILE A 142 8.96 0.64 -4.19
N LEU A 143 7.68 0.31 -4.28
CA LEU A 143 6.85 0.03 -3.09
C LEU A 143 7.35 -1.20 -2.31
N ASN A 144 7.76 -2.27 -2.99
CA ASN A 144 8.36 -3.44 -2.33
C ASN A 144 9.74 -3.11 -1.68
N SER A 145 10.53 -2.20 -2.27
CA SER A 145 11.84 -1.81 -1.71
C SER A 145 11.69 -0.96 -0.44
N MET A 146 10.59 -0.21 -0.28
CA MET A 146 10.30 0.52 0.96
C MET A 146 10.11 -0.40 2.17
N GLU A 147 9.68 -1.64 1.99
CA GLU A 147 9.64 -2.66 3.06
C GLU A 147 11.00 -3.38 3.16
N SER A 148 11.46 -3.92 2.03
CA SER A 148 12.51 -4.95 2.00
C SER A 148 13.93 -4.45 1.80
N GLY A 149 14.12 -3.18 1.41
CA GLY A 149 15.39 -2.62 0.95
C GLY A 149 15.87 -3.12 -0.42
N ASN A 150 15.24 -4.17 -0.97
CA ASN A 150 15.69 -4.81 -2.20
C ASN A 150 15.19 -4.04 -3.43
N ILE A 151 16.12 -3.55 -4.25
CA ILE A 151 15.82 -2.81 -5.49
C ILE A 151 15.90 -3.77 -6.68
N VAL A 152 14.82 -3.82 -7.47
CA VAL A 152 14.73 -4.61 -8.70
C VAL A 152 14.01 -3.80 -9.77
N LYS A 153 14.34 -4.00 -11.05
CA LYS A 153 13.78 -3.19 -12.16
C LYS A 153 12.25 -3.26 -12.31
N SER A 154 11.64 -4.37 -11.91
CA SER A 154 10.19 -4.57 -11.95
C SER A 154 9.82 -5.70 -11.02
N ALA A 155 8.71 -5.58 -10.30
CA ALA A 155 8.20 -6.61 -9.40
C ALA A 155 6.67 -6.68 -9.44
N LYS A 156 6.11 -7.72 -8.79
CA LYS A 156 4.70 -7.70 -8.37
C LYS A 156 4.62 -7.16 -6.95
N LEU A 157 3.72 -6.21 -6.68
CA LEU A 157 3.49 -5.67 -5.33
C LEU A 157 3.06 -6.80 -4.38
N THR A 158 3.70 -6.90 -3.21
CA THR A 158 3.41 -7.97 -2.25
C THR A 158 2.39 -7.55 -1.19
N ASN A 159 1.66 -8.53 -0.63
CA ASN A 159 0.73 -8.27 0.49
C ASN A 159 1.46 -7.77 1.75
N SER A 160 2.71 -8.20 1.97
CA SER A 160 3.53 -7.74 3.10
C SER A 160 3.80 -6.24 2.98
N SER A 161 4.25 -5.82 1.79
CA SER A 161 4.52 -4.42 1.47
C SER A 161 3.24 -3.58 1.50
N ILE A 162 2.11 -4.09 1.01
CA ILE A 162 0.80 -3.43 1.10
C ILE A 162 0.44 -3.14 2.56
N ASN A 163 0.50 -4.14 3.44
CA ASN A 163 0.12 -3.99 4.85
C ASN A 163 1.06 -3.00 5.56
N PHE A 164 2.38 -3.18 5.41
CA PHE A 164 3.41 -2.31 5.97
C PHE A 164 3.23 -0.84 5.53
N LEU A 165 2.92 -0.61 4.26
CA LEU A 165 2.74 0.73 3.71
C LEU A 165 1.36 1.34 4.03
N GLU A 166 0.32 0.54 4.25
CA GLU A 166 -1.00 1.04 4.67
C GLU A 166 -0.98 1.48 6.15
N GLU A 167 -0.31 0.73 7.02
CA GLU A 167 -0.14 1.07 8.44
C GLU A 167 0.77 2.29 8.67
N MET A 168 1.65 2.62 7.73
CA MET A 168 2.54 3.77 7.78
C MET A 168 1.77 5.11 7.77
N ALA A 169 2.21 6.08 8.57
CA ALA A 169 1.62 7.42 8.53
C ALA A 169 1.83 8.08 7.14
N PRO A 170 0.88 8.89 6.63
CA PRO A 170 0.99 9.46 5.28
C PRO A 170 2.25 10.28 5.05
N LYS A 171 2.76 11.00 6.05
CA LYS A 171 4.02 11.79 5.97
C LYS A 171 5.22 10.87 5.77
N ASP A 172 5.39 9.88 6.65
CA ASP A 172 6.50 8.92 6.63
C ASP A 172 6.49 8.11 5.32
N PHE A 173 5.30 7.79 4.80
CA PHE A 173 5.13 7.18 3.49
C PHE A 173 5.74 8.05 2.38
N GLN A 174 5.41 9.34 2.31
CA GLN A 174 5.95 10.22 1.26
C GLN A 174 7.48 10.38 1.38
N GLU A 175 8.01 10.56 2.59
CA GLU A 175 9.45 10.69 2.83
C GLU A 175 10.20 9.42 2.43
N LYS A 176 9.69 8.25 2.81
CA LYS A 176 10.28 6.95 2.45
C LYS A 176 10.13 6.64 0.96
N LEU A 177 9.03 7.04 0.33
CA LEU A 177 8.77 6.86 -1.11
C LEU A 177 9.76 7.68 -1.93
N LEU A 178 10.05 8.91 -1.51
CA LEU A 178 11.03 9.78 -2.14
C LEU A 178 12.42 9.16 -2.11
N SER A 179 12.89 8.66 -0.94
CA SER A 179 14.17 7.95 -0.85
C SER A 179 14.19 6.72 -1.75
N ALA A 180 13.21 5.82 -1.60
CA ALA A 180 13.15 4.57 -2.36
C ALA A 180 13.11 4.79 -3.89
N ARG A 181 12.47 5.88 -4.35
CA ARG A 181 12.48 6.31 -5.76
C ARG A 181 13.86 6.78 -6.20
N LEU A 182 14.56 7.58 -5.40
CA LEU A 182 15.92 8.06 -5.72
C LEU A 182 16.93 6.91 -5.75
N ASP A 183 16.85 6.00 -4.77
CA ASP A 183 17.70 4.81 -4.71
C ASP A 183 17.43 3.87 -5.90
N TYR A 184 16.15 3.65 -6.25
CA TYR A 184 15.76 2.89 -7.45
C TYR A 184 16.24 3.56 -8.74
N ASP A 185 16.09 4.88 -8.88
CA ASP A 185 16.53 5.61 -10.07
C ASP A 185 18.04 5.44 -10.29
N LYS A 186 18.82 5.60 -9.21
CA LYS A 186 20.27 5.43 -9.20
C LYS A 186 20.71 4.00 -9.56
N GLU A 187 20.05 2.99 -9.01
CA GLU A 187 20.41 1.59 -9.24
C GLU A 187 20.01 1.11 -10.65
N ILE A 188 18.83 1.50 -11.14
CA ILE A 188 18.25 0.96 -12.37
C ILE A 188 18.63 1.76 -13.62
N TYR A 189 18.89 3.06 -13.48
CA TYR A 189 19.24 3.96 -14.60
C TYR A 189 20.62 4.63 -14.45
N GLY A 190 21.31 4.43 -13.31
CA GLY A 190 22.58 5.07 -13.01
C GLY A 190 22.44 6.48 -12.42
N ASN A 191 23.57 7.12 -12.15
CA ASN A 191 23.59 8.56 -11.88
C ASN A 191 23.22 9.32 -13.17
N THR A 192 22.03 9.92 -13.20
CA THR A 192 21.66 11.01 -14.12
C THR A 192 21.95 12.36 -13.50
#